data_AF-A0A4V2QWX2-F1
#
_entry.id   AF-A0A4V2QWX2-F1
#
_cell.length_a   1.000
_cell.length_b   1.000
_cell.length_c   1.000
_cell.angle_alpha   90.00
_cell.angle_beta   90.00
_cell.angle_gamma   90.00
#
_symmetry.space_group_name_H-M   'P 1'
#
loop_
_entity.id
_entity.type
_entity.pdbx_description
1 polymer ?
#
loop_
_entity_poly.entity_id
_entity_poly.type
_entity_poly.pdbx_seq_one_letter_code
_entity_poly.pdbx_strand_id
1 'polypeptide(L)'
;MRLVLPAGVGAAAVAVSAVLPQEVHYDKGMAPLWVPAVAAVLAVCSALLTARRLVLVCGWTGAVLFLWAAGGVVLDAFRAFYWATGIPAGEFAQVDWPGALRRFVSLLAAAVVGAGTLRYQRATSDGRAPRQWGSSWLGYAAFAVGFPYPMLKLYWCLGGSIARPAVYTEGFPVMELVCLVAGASLSLALAQSWGRRLPRRLVLAPAWFATAALVSMAALMVFGTASQLLGITDGPVDFGDTQSLVAVGTVYLSWLVFGLTLGGATLAFQRATGPVDR
;
A
#
# COMPACT_ATOMS: atom_id res chain seq x y z
N MET A 1 -17.38 -21.45 4.04
CA MET A 1 -17.16 -21.06 2.63
C MET A 1 -15.65 -21.04 2.40
N ARG A 2 -15.10 -22.08 1.76
CA ARG A 2 -13.64 -22.30 1.61
C ARG A 2 -13.04 -21.23 0.69
N LEU A 3 -11.79 -20.84 0.94
CA LEU A 3 -11.02 -19.75 0.30
C LEU A 3 -10.67 -20.02 -1.19
N VAL A 4 -11.62 -20.49 -2.00
CA VAL A 4 -11.42 -20.88 -3.40
C VAL A 4 -11.17 -19.66 -4.31
N LEU A 5 -11.87 -18.55 -4.07
CA LEU A 5 -11.66 -17.28 -4.79
C LEU A 5 -10.23 -16.71 -4.63
N PRO A 6 -9.65 -16.66 -3.42
CA PRO A 6 -8.24 -16.31 -3.20
C PRO A 6 -7.23 -17.13 -4.02
N ALA A 7 -7.45 -18.45 -4.15
CA ALA A 7 -6.57 -19.33 -4.91
C ALA A 7 -6.61 -19.05 -6.42
N GLY A 8 -7.82 -18.79 -6.98
CA GLY A 8 -7.99 -18.48 -8.40
C GLY A 8 -7.33 -17.16 -8.82
N VAL A 9 -7.41 -16.13 -7.99
CA VAL A 9 -6.76 -14.83 -8.27
C VAL A 9 -5.23 -14.93 -8.14
N GLY A 10 -4.73 -15.73 -7.19
CA GLY A 10 -3.30 -16.01 -7.10
C GLY A 10 -2.75 -16.74 -8.33
N ALA A 11 -3.49 -17.72 -8.86
CA ALA A 11 -3.12 -18.40 -10.10
C ALA A 11 -3.09 -17.46 -11.31
N ALA A 12 -4.03 -16.51 -11.39
CA ALA A 12 -4.01 -15.46 -12.42
C ALA A 12 -2.77 -14.56 -12.31
N ALA A 13 -2.37 -14.16 -11.09
CA ALA A 13 -1.14 -13.37 -10.89
C ALA A 13 0.12 -14.10 -11.38
N VAL A 14 0.19 -15.42 -11.17
CA VAL A 14 1.30 -16.26 -11.64
C VAL A 14 1.28 -16.43 -13.15
N ALA A 15 0.11 -16.73 -13.74
CA ALA A 15 -0.03 -16.89 -15.18
C ALA A 15 0.36 -15.62 -15.94
N VAL A 16 -0.12 -14.46 -15.47
CA VAL A 16 0.25 -13.15 -16.03
C VAL A 16 1.76 -12.91 -15.86
N SER A 17 2.37 -13.33 -14.75
CA SER A 17 3.81 -13.17 -14.51
C SER A 17 4.71 -14.07 -15.35
N ALA A 18 4.22 -15.24 -15.76
CA ALA A 18 4.99 -16.21 -16.54
C ALA A 18 4.96 -15.94 -18.05
N VAL A 19 3.91 -15.27 -18.55
CA VAL A 19 3.67 -15.09 -19.99
C VAL A 19 4.13 -13.72 -20.49
N LEU A 20 4.14 -12.71 -19.62
CA LEU A 20 4.38 -11.34 -20.02
C LEU A 20 5.86 -10.93 -19.89
N PRO A 21 6.54 -10.58 -20.99
CA PRO A 21 7.93 -10.10 -20.94
C PRO A 21 8.02 -8.74 -20.22
N GLN A 22 9.16 -8.45 -19.59
CA GLN A 22 9.50 -7.09 -19.17
C GLN A 22 10.03 -6.33 -20.38
N GLU A 23 9.42 -5.20 -20.70
CA GLU A 23 9.80 -4.38 -21.86
C GLU A 23 10.65 -3.16 -21.47
N VAL A 24 10.56 -2.68 -20.21
CA VAL A 24 11.27 -1.49 -19.73
C VAL A 24 11.88 -1.72 -18.34
N HIS A 25 13.16 -1.38 -18.19
CA HIS A 25 13.96 -1.62 -16.98
C HIS A 25 13.90 -0.45 -15.99
N TYR A 26 12.78 -0.31 -15.28
CA TYR A 26 12.65 0.56 -14.10
C TYR A 26 12.26 -0.20 -12.83
N ASP A 27 12.54 -1.50 -12.80
CA ASP A 27 12.14 -2.47 -11.78
C ASP A 27 13.07 -2.56 -10.57
N LYS A 28 14.07 -1.67 -10.47
CA LYS A 28 14.94 -1.59 -9.29
C LYS A 28 14.12 -1.42 -8.02
N GLY A 29 14.35 -2.30 -7.04
CA GLY A 29 13.61 -2.36 -5.77
C GLY A 29 12.21 -3.00 -5.85
N MET A 30 11.74 -3.43 -7.03
CA MET A 30 10.51 -4.21 -7.15
C MET A 30 10.71 -5.67 -6.72
N ALA A 31 9.60 -6.36 -6.44
CA ALA A 31 9.66 -7.77 -6.05
C ALA A 31 10.17 -8.65 -7.21
N PRO A 32 11.05 -9.64 -6.94
CA PRO A 32 11.41 -10.66 -7.91
C PRO A 32 10.20 -11.41 -8.50
N LEU A 33 10.34 -11.90 -9.73
CA LEU A 33 9.26 -12.60 -10.46
C LEU A 33 8.75 -13.87 -9.77
N TRP A 34 9.55 -14.48 -8.89
CA TRP A 34 9.14 -15.66 -8.14
C TRP A 34 8.23 -15.33 -6.94
N VAL A 35 8.20 -14.07 -6.47
CA VAL A 35 7.43 -13.66 -5.29
C VAL A 35 5.93 -13.90 -5.45
N PRO A 36 5.27 -13.49 -6.56
CA PRO A 36 3.87 -13.83 -6.81
C PRO A 36 3.58 -15.34 -6.81
N ALA A 37 4.53 -16.16 -7.28
CA ALA A 37 4.37 -17.62 -7.31
C ALA A 37 4.37 -18.22 -5.90
N VAL A 38 5.33 -17.81 -5.06
CA VAL A 38 5.34 -18.21 -3.65
C VAL A 38 4.10 -17.73 -2.91
N ALA A 39 3.66 -16.49 -3.18
CA ALA A 39 2.44 -15.93 -2.61
C ALA A 39 1.19 -16.75 -2.99
N ALA A 40 1.10 -17.18 -4.25
CA ALA A 40 0.01 -18.02 -4.74
C ALA A 40 -0.01 -19.40 -4.07
N VAL A 41 1.15 -20.05 -3.91
CA VAL A 41 1.26 -21.32 -3.19
C VAL A 41 0.77 -21.16 -1.75
N LEU A 42 1.19 -20.12 -1.05
CA LEU A 42 0.73 -19.85 0.32
C LEU A 42 -0.77 -19.57 0.38
N ALA A 43 -1.33 -18.85 -0.59
CA ALA A 43 -2.77 -18.64 -0.68
C ALA A 43 -3.53 -19.96 -0.87
N VAL A 44 -3.04 -20.86 -1.72
CA VAL A 44 -3.61 -22.21 -1.90
C VAL A 44 -3.49 -23.03 -0.61
N CYS A 45 -2.33 -23.05 0.03
CA CYS A 45 -2.14 -23.71 1.33
C CYS A 45 -3.14 -23.20 2.37
N SER A 46 -3.37 -21.88 2.44
CA SER A 46 -4.36 -21.31 3.36
C SER A 46 -5.78 -21.80 3.11
N ALA A 47 -6.12 -22.16 1.87
CA ALA A 47 -7.43 -22.69 1.50
C ALA A 47 -7.59 -24.20 1.77
N LEU A 48 -6.50 -24.95 1.76
CA LEU A 48 -6.49 -26.42 1.90
C LEU A 48 -6.24 -26.88 3.33
N LEU A 49 -5.48 -26.11 4.11
CA LEU A 49 -5.14 -26.46 5.49
C LEU A 49 -6.35 -26.35 6.42
N THR A 50 -6.35 -27.17 7.47
CA THR A 50 -7.42 -27.22 8.48
C THR A 50 -7.00 -26.59 9.80
N ALA A 51 -5.71 -26.67 10.14
CA ALA A 51 -5.16 -26.07 11.35
C ALA A 51 -5.23 -24.54 11.26
N ARG A 52 -6.06 -23.92 12.10
CA ARG A 52 -6.32 -22.47 12.13
C ARG A 52 -5.04 -21.63 12.08
N ARG A 53 -4.02 -21.99 12.88
CA ARG A 53 -2.75 -21.25 12.91
C ARG A 53 -2.06 -21.26 11.55
N LEU A 54 -2.00 -22.40 10.88
CA LEU A 54 -1.35 -22.51 9.57
C LEU A 54 -2.16 -21.79 8.48
N VAL A 55 -3.49 -21.88 8.50
CA VAL A 55 -4.36 -21.11 7.59
C VAL A 55 -4.07 -19.61 7.70
N LEU A 56 -4.01 -19.09 8.92
CA LEU A 56 -3.74 -17.66 9.16
C LEU A 56 -2.32 -17.26 8.77
N VAL A 57 -1.31 -18.06 9.10
CA VAL A 57 0.09 -17.78 8.74
C VAL A 57 0.25 -17.78 7.22
N CYS A 58 -0.21 -18.83 6.53
CA CYS A 58 -0.13 -18.90 5.07
C CYS A 58 -0.93 -17.78 4.40
N GLY A 59 -2.15 -17.50 4.86
CA GLY A 59 -3.01 -16.48 4.28
C GLY A 59 -2.44 -15.06 4.43
N TRP A 60 -1.99 -14.68 5.63
CA TRP A 60 -1.39 -13.37 5.86
C TRP A 60 -0.03 -13.22 5.16
N THR A 61 0.81 -14.26 5.20
CA THR A 61 2.11 -14.24 4.50
C THR A 61 1.92 -14.11 2.99
N GLY A 62 0.99 -14.88 2.41
CA GLY A 62 0.65 -14.76 0.99
C GLY A 62 0.11 -13.37 0.62
N ALA A 63 -0.79 -12.80 1.43
CA ALA A 63 -1.30 -11.44 1.20
C ALA A 63 -0.20 -10.38 1.25
N VAL A 64 0.76 -10.51 2.17
CA VAL A 64 1.92 -9.60 2.29
C VAL A 64 2.85 -9.73 1.08
N LEU A 65 3.15 -10.95 0.63
CA LEU A 65 3.99 -11.16 -0.55
C LEU A 65 3.33 -10.63 -1.84
N PHE A 66 2.00 -10.80 -1.99
CA PHE A 66 1.28 -10.18 -3.10
C PHE A 66 1.30 -8.65 -3.02
N LEU A 67 1.22 -8.09 -1.81
CA LEU A 67 1.32 -6.64 -1.62
C LEU A 67 2.72 -6.12 -1.97
N TRP A 68 3.78 -6.86 -1.64
CA TRP A 68 5.14 -6.54 -2.10
C TRP A 68 5.22 -6.59 -3.63
N ALA A 69 4.70 -7.65 -4.25
CA ALA A 69 4.65 -7.77 -5.70
C ALA A 69 3.79 -6.70 -6.40
N ALA A 70 2.86 -6.08 -5.68
CA ALA A 70 2.09 -4.92 -6.15
C ALA A 70 2.83 -3.59 -6.04
N GLY A 71 4.01 -3.58 -5.41
CA GLY A 71 4.81 -2.37 -5.21
C GLY A 71 5.12 -1.69 -6.54
N GLY A 72 4.83 -0.39 -6.63
CA GLY A 72 5.04 0.42 -7.84
C GLY A 72 3.80 0.60 -8.73
N VAL A 73 2.65 -0.03 -8.41
CA VAL A 73 1.40 0.13 -9.18
C VAL A 73 0.93 1.60 -9.26
N VAL A 74 1.14 2.39 -8.21
CA VAL A 74 0.84 3.83 -8.21
C VAL A 74 1.77 4.58 -9.15
N LEU A 75 3.05 4.20 -9.19
CA LEU A 75 4.00 4.78 -10.13
C LEU A 75 3.56 4.47 -11.56
N ASP A 76 3.16 3.24 -11.87
CA ASP A 76 2.65 2.89 -13.20
C ASP A 76 1.42 3.72 -13.59
N ALA A 77 0.52 3.99 -12.65
CA ALA A 77 -0.62 4.87 -12.91
C ALA A 77 -0.17 6.31 -13.26
N PHE A 78 0.84 6.84 -12.57
CA PHE A 78 1.44 8.13 -12.94
C PHE A 78 2.13 8.06 -14.29
N ARG A 79 2.92 7.02 -14.58
CA ARG A 79 3.58 6.85 -15.88
C ARG A 79 2.55 6.80 -17.02
N ALA A 80 1.47 6.02 -16.84
CA ALA A 80 0.36 5.93 -17.77
C ALA A 80 -0.37 7.27 -17.95
N PHE A 81 -0.52 8.07 -16.89
CA PHE A 81 -1.08 9.41 -16.99
C PHE A 81 -0.19 10.35 -17.82
N TYR A 82 1.12 10.39 -17.58
CA TYR A 82 2.05 11.19 -18.37
C TYR A 82 2.11 10.74 -19.83
N TRP A 83 2.13 9.42 -20.05
CA TRP A 83 2.04 8.82 -21.38
C TRP A 83 0.77 9.25 -22.13
N ALA A 84 -0.40 9.14 -21.48
CA ALA A 84 -1.68 9.43 -22.10
C ALA A 84 -1.93 10.93 -22.34
N THR A 85 -1.40 11.79 -21.48
CA THR A 85 -1.58 13.26 -21.58
C THR A 85 -0.53 13.94 -22.45
N GLY A 86 0.59 13.28 -22.72
CA GLY A 86 1.72 13.86 -23.46
C GLY A 86 2.48 14.94 -22.68
N ILE A 87 2.22 15.09 -21.37
CA ILE A 87 2.96 16.02 -20.51
C ILE A 87 4.43 15.53 -20.46
N PRO A 88 5.42 16.39 -20.80
CA PRO A 88 6.82 15.96 -20.83
C PRO A 88 7.31 15.50 -19.45
N ALA A 89 7.60 14.21 -19.32
CA ALA A 89 8.19 13.60 -18.11
C ALA A 89 9.43 12.74 -18.42
N GLY A 90 10.00 12.88 -19.62
CA GLY A 90 11.17 12.12 -20.06
C GLY A 90 10.95 10.60 -19.97
N GLU A 91 11.94 9.88 -19.45
CA GLU A 91 11.89 8.43 -19.26
C GLU A 91 10.79 7.99 -18.27
N PHE A 92 10.34 8.87 -17.38
CA PHE A 92 9.26 8.54 -16.45
C PHE A 92 7.91 8.31 -17.15
N ALA A 93 7.70 8.86 -18.36
CA ALA A 93 6.48 8.62 -19.13
C ALA A 93 6.44 7.23 -19.80
N GLN A 94 7.52 6.44 -19.76
CA GLN A 94 7.53 5.10 -20.35
C GLN A 94 6.79 4.10 -19.46
N VAL A 95 5.88 3.32 -20.02
CA VAL A 95 5.07 2.35 -19.27
C VAL A 95 5.44 0.93 -19.69
N ASP A 96 5.98 0.14 -18.76
CA ASP A 96 6.01 -1.33 -18.82
C ASP A 96 4.59 -1.85 -18.57
N TRP A 97 3.74 -1.81 -19.61
CA TRP A 97 2.35 -2.29 -19.54
C TRP A 97 2.26 -3.72 -18.98
N PRO A 98 3.11 -4.66 -19.43
CA PRO A 98 3.06 -6.00 -18.88
C PRO A 98 3.44 -6.06 -17.39
N GLY A 99 4.43 -5.28 -16.94
CA GLY A 99 4.72 -5.09 -15.50
C GLY A 99 3.60 -4.43 -14.71
N ALA A 100 3.00 -3.37 -15.25
CA ALA A 100 1.91 -2.66 -14.61
C ALA A 100 0.72 -3.59 -14.37
N LEU A 101 0.37 -4.43 -15.36
CA LEU A 101 -0.68 -5.43 -15.21
C LEU A 101 -0.36 -6.47 -14.13
N ARG A 102 0.88 -6.98 -14.08
CA ARG A 102 1.33 -7.93 -13.03
C ARG A 102 1.20 -7.34 -11.63
N ARG A 103 1.63 -6.10 -11.44
CA ARG A 103 1.55 -5.38 -10.16
C ARG A 103 0.10 -5.10 -9.78
N PHE A 104 -0.75 -4.71 -10.74
CA PHE A 104 -2.18 -4.51 -10.51
C PHE A 104 -2.90 -5.80 -10.11
N VAL A 105 -2.66 -6.91 -10.81
CA VAL A 105 -3.24 -8.22 -10.45
C VAL A 105 -2.74 -8.69 -9.08
N SER A 106 -1.47 -8.45 -8.75
CA SER A 106 -0.93 -8.73 -7.42
C SER A 106 -1.61 -7.91 -6.34
N LEU A 107 -1.96 -6.64 -6.60
CA LEU A 107 -2.72 -5.81 -5.66
C LEU A 107 -4.11 -6.40 -5.40
N LEU A 108 -4.80 -6.84 -6.45
CA LEU A 108 -6.10 -7.50 -6.34
C LEU A 108 -5.98 -8.82 -5.56
N ALA A 109 -4.94 -9.63 -5.83
CA ALA A 109 -4.67 -10.87 -5.11
C ALA A 109 -4.44 -10.59 -3.62
N ALA A 110 -3.63 -9.59 -3.27
CA ALA A 110 -3.41 -9.17 -1.88
C ALA A 110 -4.73 -8.80 -1.18
N ALA A 111 -5.58 -8.02 -1.84
CA ALA A 111 -6.88 -7.61 -1.31
C ALA A 111 -7.82 -8.81 -1.09
N VAL A 112 -7.92 -9.73 -2.06
CA VAL A 112 -8.80 -10.90 -1.99
C VAL A 112 -8.31 -11.91 -0.94
N VAL A 113 -7.02 -12.24 -0.94
CA VAL A 113 -6.41 -13.16 0.04
C VAL A 113 -6.49 -12.57 1.44
N GLY A 114 -6.16 -11.28 1.60
CA GLY A 114 -6.26 -10.57 2.88
C GLY A 114 -7.70 -10.53 3.41
N ALA A 115 -8.67 -10.18 2.56
CA ALA A 115 -10.09 -10.17 2.94
C ALA A 115 -10.60 -11.57 3.29
N GLY A 116 -10.20 -12.60 2.54
CA GLY A 116 -10.54 -13.99 2.83
C GLY A 116 -9.97 -14.45 4.17
N THR A 117 -8.68 -14.20 4.40
CA THR A 117 -7.98 -14.55 5.65
C THR A 117 -8.61 -13.83 6.85
N LEU A 118 -8.94 -12.54 6.71
CA LEU A 118 -9.59 -11.76 7.74
C LEU A 118 -11.01 -12.27 8.06
N ARG A 119 -11.77 -12.70 7.04
CA ARG A 119 -13.09 -13.35 7.24
C ARG A 119 -12.95 -14.68 7.97
N TYR A 120 -11.99 -15.51 7.58
CA TYR A 120 -11.71 -16.78 8.25
C TYR A 120 -11.29 -16.56 9.71
N GLN A 121 -10.39 -15.60 9.97
CA GLN A 121 -9.95 -15.27 11.33
C GLN A 121 -11.11 -14.89 12.25
N ARG A 122 -12.10 -14.17 11.73
CA ARG A 122 -13.31 -13.79 12.48
C ARG A 122 -14.24 -14.97 12.71
N ALA A 123 -14.53 -15.73 11.65
CA ALA A 123 -15.42 -16.89 11.74
C ALA A 123 -14.89 -17.98 12.68
N THR A 124 -13.58 -18.06 12.83
CA THR A 124 -12.88 -19.01 13.72
C THR A 124 -12.35 -18.36 15.00
N SER A 125 -12.81 -17.15 15.33
CA SER A 125 -12.50 -16.55 16.62
C SER A 125 -13.43 -17.13 17.68
N ASP A 126 -12.91 -17.43 18.87
CA ASP A 126 -13.64 -18.08 19.99
C ASP A 126 -14.68 -17.16 20.66
N GLY A 127 -15.42 -16.34 19.89
CA GLY A 127 -16.44 -15.42 20.39
C GLY A 127 -15.89 -14.19 21.12
N ARG A 128 -14.57 -14.10 21.36
CA ARG A 128 -13.93 -12.86 21.83
C ARG A 128 -13.92 -11.85 20.69
N ALA A 129 -14.99 -11.05 20.62
CA ALA A 129 -15.04 -9.90 19.73
C ALA A 129 -13.75 -9.07 19.95
N PRO A 130 -12.95 -8.79 18.89
CA PRO A 130 -11.82 -7.91 19.05
C PRO A 130 -12.33 -6.62 19.67
N ARG A 131 -11.70 -6.23 20.79
CA ARG A 131 -12.04 -5.01 21.54
C ARG A 131 -12.18 -3.90 20.50
N GLN A 132 -13.38 -3.32 20.36
CA GLN A 132 -13.62 -2.19 19.47
C GLN A 132 -12.85 -1.01 20.07
N TRP A 133 -11.54 -0.96 19.83
CA TRP A 133 -10.75 0.21 20.16
C TRP A 133 -11.43 1.39 19.49
N GLY A 134 -11.64 2.48 20.25
CA GLY A 134 -12.41 3.63 19.81
C GLY A 134 -11.96 4.05 18.42
N SER A 135 -12.77 3.73 17.41
CA SER A 135 -12.50 3.86 15.97
C SER A 135 -11.82 5.18 15.59
N SER A 136 -12.15 6.24 16.31
CA SER A 136 -11.65 7.59 16.11
C SER A 136 -10.14 7.76 16.31
N TRP A 137 -9.50 6.99 17.21
CA TRP A 137 -8.06 7.15 17.46
C TRP A 137 -7.23 6.83 16.20
N LEU A 138 -7.66 5.86 15.38
CA LEU A 138 -7.00 5.52 14.12
C LEU A 138 -7.07 6.67 13.12
N GLY A 139 -8.21 7.37 13.07
CA GLY A 139 -8.34 8.55 12.22
C GLY A 139 -7.50 9.73 12.72
N TYR A 140 -7.38 9.93 14.05
CA TYR A 140 -6.47 10.92 14.61
C TYR A 140 -4.98 10.57 14.41
N ALA A 141 -4.63 9.28 14.52
CA ALA A 141 -3.29 8.80 14.24
C ALA A 141 -2.95 9.00 12.75
N ALA A 142 -3.86 8.64 11.85
CA ALA A 142 -3.71 8.88 10.41
C ALA A 142 -3.54 10.38 10.10
N PHE A 143 -4.34 11.23 10.75
CA PHE A 143 -4.19 12.68 10.66
C PHE A 143 -2.79 13.12 11.07
N ALA A 144 -2.31 12.74 12.26
CA ALA A 144 -1.00 13.16 12.77
C ALA A 144 0.17 12.62 11.92
N VAL A 145 0.12 11.36 11.51
CA VAL A 145 1.18 10.68 10.75
C VAL A 145 1.21 11.15 9.28
N GLY A 146 0.18 11.82 8.78
CA GLY A 146 0.19 12.41 7.44
C GLY A 146 1.08 13.67 7.30
N PHE A 147 1.42 14.34 8.41
CA PHE A 147 2.17 15.61 8.39
C PHE A 147 3.68 15.52 8.15
N PRO A 148 4.42 14.54 8.72
CA PRO A 148 5.89 14.55 8.69
C PRO A 148 6.49 14.75 7.30
N TYR A 149 6.06 14.01 6.27
CA TYR A 149 6.65 14.13 4.94
C TYR A 149 6.34 15.47 4.24
N PRO A 150 5.07 15.90 4.10
CA PRO A 150 4.77 17.20 3.51
C PRO A 150 5.42 18.38 4.25
N MET A 151 5.51 18.31 5.60
CA MET A 151 6.19 19.33 6.39
C MET A 151 7.71 19.30 6.19
N LEU A 152 8.31 18.12 6.08
CA LEU A 152 9.74 17.98 5.76
C LEU A 152 10.04 18.57 4.37
N LYS A 153 9.15 18.34 3.39
CA LYS A 153 9.30 18.91 2.05
C LYS A 153 9.15 20.44 2.05
N LEU A 154 8.20 20.98 2.81
CA LEU A 154 8.06 22.42 3.01
C LEU A 154 9.29 23.01 3.72
N TYR A 155 9.84 22.32 4.72
CA TYR A 155 11.07 22.73 5.40
C TYR A 155 12.26 22.81 4.44
N TRP A 156 12.42 21.81 3.55
CA TRP A 156 13.45 21.86 2.52
C TRP A 156 13.25 23.02 1.54
N CYS A 157 12.00 23.30 1.16
CA CYS A 157 11.66 24.47 0.33
C CYS A 157 12.03 25.81 0.99
N LEU A 158 12.06 25.87 2.33
CA LEU A 158 12.45 27.05 3.09
C LEU A 158 13.96 27.10 3.39
N GLY A 159 14.77 26.23 2.77
CA GLY A 159 16.23 26.21 2.93
C GLY A 159 16.74 25.23 4.00
N GLY A 160 15.85 24.41 4.55
CA GLY A 160 16.21 23.36 5.50
C GLY A 160 17.01 22.21 4.87
N SER A 161 17.90 21.58 5.64
CA SER A 161 18.82 20.53 5.15
C SER A 161 18.75 19.19 5.91
N ILE A 162 17.89 19.07 6.92
CA ILE A 162 17.73 17.83 7.71
C ILE A 162 17.34 16.68 6.79
N ALA A 163 18.05 15.55 6.91
CA ALA A 163 17.80 14.33 6.15
C ALA A 163 17.74 14.58 4.62
N ARG A 164 18.59 15.46 4.11
CA ARG A 164 18.69 15.73 2.67
C ARG A 164 20.17 15.87 2.28
N PRO A 165 20.72 14.95 1.47
CA PRO A 165 22.13 14.99 1.06
C PRO A 165 22.43 16.07 0.01
N ALA A 166 21.42 16.54 -0.72
CA ALA A 166 21.56 17.50 -1.82
C ALA A 166 20.71 18.76 -1.63
N VAL A 167 21.10 19.86 -2.29
CA VAL A 167 20.36 21.14 -2.26
C VAL A 167 18.93 20.96 -2.79
N TYR A 168 17.98 21.67 -2.18
CA TYR A 168 16.58 21.69 -2.64
C TYR A 168 16.45 22.49 -3.95
N THR A 169 16.14 21.80 -5.04
CA THR A 169 15.96 22.40 -6.39
C THR A 169 14.55 22.20 -6.93
N GLU A 170 13.75 21.35 -6.28
CA GLU A 170 12.33 21.18 -6.56
C GLU A 170 11.63 22.51 -6.20
N GLY A 171 10.62 22.97 -6.94
CA GLY A 171 9.94 24.23 -6.60
C GLY A 171 9.13 24.15 -5.29
N PHE A 172 8.22 25.12 -5.10
CA PHE A 172 7.28 25.07 -3.97
C PHE A 172 6.41 23.80 -4.02
N PRO A 173 6.26 23.03 -2.92
CA PRO A 173 5.63 21.70 -2.93
C PRO A 173 4.10 21.76 -2.90
N VAL A 174 3.49 22.38 -3.93
CA VAL A 174 2.03 22.60 -4.02
C VAL A 174 1.26 21.28 -3.89
N MET A 175 1.66 20.26 -4.64
CA MET A 175 0.91 19.00 -4.70
C MET A 175 0.98 18.23 -3.38
N GLU A 176 2.11 18.25 -2.69
CA GLU A 176 2.24 17.62 -1.38
C GLU A 176 1.39 18.33 -0.33
N LEU A 177 1.27 19.66 -0.39
CA LEU A 177 0.38 20.42 0.49
C LEU A 177 -1.10 20.15 0.19
N VAL A 178 -1.48 20.06 -1.09
CA VAL A 178 -2.85 19.67 -1.48
C VAL A 178 -3.17 18.26 -0.98
N CYS A 179 -2.25 17.30 -1.19
CA CYS A 179 -2.39 15.93 -0.70
C CYS A 179 -2.45 15.87 0.83
N LEU A 180 -1.66 16.69 1.53
CA LEU A 180 -1.72 16.82 2.99
C LEU A 180 -3.11 17.27 3.44
N VAL A 181 -3.61 18.38 2.89
CA VAL A 181 -4.92 18.92 3.29
C VAL A 181 -6.04 17.93 2.99
N ALA A 182 -6.00 17.28 1.82
CA ALA A 182 -6.98 16.27 1.45
C ALA A 182 -6.91 15.04 2.38
N GLY A 183 -5.71 14.51 2.62
CA GLY A 183 -5.49 13.34 3.49
C GLY A 183 -5.84 13.62 4.96
N ALA A 184 -5.49 14.80 5.46
CA ALA A 184 -5.83 15.26 6.81
C ALA A 184 -7.36 15.42 6.97
N SER A 185 -8.01 16.08 6.02
CA SER A 185 -9.47 16.25 6.00
C SER A 185 -10.19 14.91 5.95
N LEU A 186 -9.71 13.97 5.14
CA LEU A 186 -10.26 12.62 5.03
C LEU A 186 -10.07 11.82 6.32
N SER A 187 -8.89 11.91 6.94
CA SER A 187 -8.59 11.26 8.23
C SER A 187 -9.49 11.79 9.34
N LEU A 188 -9.73 13.11 9.37
CA LEU A 188 -10.68 13.74 10.30
C LEU A 188 -12.12 13.35 9.99
N ALA A 189 -12.53 13.26 8.72
CA ALA A 189 -13.86 12.80 8.34
C ALA A 189 -14.14 11.39 8.89
N LEU A 190 -13.14 10.51 8.87
CA LEU A 190 -13.25 9.15 9.43
C LEU A 190 -13.35 9.14 10.96
N ALA A 191 -12.74 10.10 11.66
CA ALA A 191 -12.73 10.18 13.11
C ALA A 191 -13.94 10.94 13.71
N GLN A 192 -14.40 11.98 13.01
CA GLN A 192 -15.34 12.97 13.54
C GLN A 192 -16.80 12.64 13.19
N SER A 193 -17.73 13.19 13.99
CA SER A 193 -19.17 13.01 13.78
C SER A 193 -19.68 13.63 12.47
N TRP A 194 -19.08 14.74 12.02
CA TRP A 194 -19.49 15.42 10.79
C TRP A 194 -19.24 14.56 9.54
N GLY A 195 -18.20 13.72 9.53
CA GLY A 195 -17.92 12.84 8.40
C GLY A 195 -19.00 11.77 8.20
N ARG A 196 -19.75 11.43 9.25
CA ARG A 196 -20.92 10.53 9.16
C ARG A 196 -22.12 11.18 8.46
N ARG A 197 -22.13 12.51 8.33
CA ARG A 197 -23.17 13.26 7.60
C ARG A 197 -22.91 13.27 6.09
N LEU A 198 -21.69 12.95 5.67
CA LEU A 198 -21.35 12.87 4.25
C LEU A 198 -21.86 11.55 3.63
N PRO A 199 -22.17 11.55 2.32
CA PRO A 199 -22.48 10.31 1.61
C PRO A 199 -21.36 9.28 1.79
N ARG A 200 -21.70 8.11 2.30
CA ARG A 200 -20.75 7.04 2.66
C ARG A 200 -19.73 6.73 1.55
N ARG A 201 -20.16 6.77 0.28
CA ARG A 201 -19.29 6.51 -0.87
C ARG A 201 -18.22 7.61 -1.06
N LEU A 202 -18.55 8.87 -0.79
CA LEU A 202 -17.62 10.00 -0.90
C LEU A 202 -16.53 9.97 0.17
N VAL A 203 -16.73 9.27 1.28
CA VAL A 203 -15.71 9.09 2.33
C VAL A 203 -14.93 7.80 2.08
N LEU A 204 -15.63 6.67 1.88
CA LEU A 204 -14.98 5.37 1.79
C LEU A 204 -14.17 5.16 0.50
N ALA A 205 -14.65 5.63 -0.65
CA ALA A 205 -13.94 5.44 -1.91
C ALA A 205 -12.54 6.11 -1.90
N PRO A 206 -12.42 7.42 -1.59
CA PRO A 206 -11.10 8.04 -1.51
C PRO A 206 -10.25 7.49 -0.37
N ALA A 207 -10.85 7.08 0.76
CA ALA A 207 -10.08 6.53 1.88
C ALA A 207 -9.47 5.17 1.56
N TRP A 208 -10.21 4.29 0.88
CA TRP A 208 -9.69 3.02 0.40
C TRP A 208 -8.66 3.21 -0.72
N PHE A 209 -8.89 4.16 -1.63
CA PHE A 209 -7.94 4.51 -2.67
C PHE A 209 -6.61 4.99 -2.07
N ALA A 210 -6.67 5.97 -1.16
CA ALA A 210 -5.49 6.50 -0.47
C ALA A 210 -4.77 5.42 0.35
N THR A 211 -5.52 4.55 1.04
CA THR A 211 -4.96 3.40 1.76
C THR A 211 -4.19 2.49 0.81
N ALA A 212 -4.80 2.09 -0.32
CA ALA A 212 -4.15 1.22 -1.30
C ALA A 212 -2.90 1.89 -1.90
N ALA A 213 -2.97 3.18 -2.21
CA ALA A 213 -1.85 3.93 -2.75
C ALA A 213 -0.68 4.02 -1.76
N LEU A 214 -0.95 4.41 -0.51
CA LEU A 214 0.07 4.54 0.54
C LEU A 214 0.70 3.20 0.88
N VAL A 215 -0.10 2.16 1.08
CA VAL A 215 0.39 0.84 1.49
C VAL A 215 1.16 0.16 0.35
N SER A 216 0.74 0.29 -0.91
CA SER A 216 1.49 -0.28 -2.05
C SER A 216 2.81 0.44 -2.30
N MET A 217 2.84 1.77 -2.20
CA MET A 217 4.08 2.55 -2.32
C MET A 217 5.04 2.27 -1.16
N ALA A 218 4.51 2.16 0.07
CA ALA A 218 5.33 1.82 1.21
C ALA A 218 5.85 0.38 1.17
N ALA A 219 5.04 -0.57 0.68
CA ALA A 219 5.45 -1.95 0.50
C ALA A 219 6.62 -2.07 -0.48
N LEU A 220 6.60 -1.33 -1.61
CA LEU A 220 7.72 -1.26 -2.55
C LEU A 220 9.02 -0.94 -1.81
N MET A 221 9.02 0.10 -0.98
CA MET A 221 10.25 0.56 -0.34
C MET A 221 10.66 -0.25 0.88
N VAL A 222 9.74 -0.65 1.74
CA VAL A 222 10.07 -1.46 2.93
C VAL A 222 10.59 -2.82 2.51
N PHE A 223 9.89 -3.52 1.62
CA PHE A 223 10.32 -4.82 1.15
C PHE A 223 11.49 -4.72 0.18
N GLY A 224 11.53 -3.71 -0.69
CA GLY A 224 12.68 -3.46 -1.57
C GLY A 224 13.97 -3.21 -0.79
N THR A 225 13.92 -2.36 0.24
CA THR A 225 15.08 -2.08 1.12
C THR A 225 15.49 -3.32 1.90
N ALA A 226 14.53 -4.06 2.47
CA ALA A 226 14.83 -5.31 3.17
C ALA A 226 15.45 -6.37 2.24
N SER A 227 14.92 -6.50 1.02
CA SER A 227 15.42 -7.40 -0.01
C SER A 227 16.85 -7.03 -0.43
N GLN A 228 17.13 -5.73 -0.57
CA GLN A 228 18.48 -5.23 -0.86
C GLN A 228 19.45 -5.48 0.30
N LEU A 229 19.05 -5.23 1.55
CA LEU A 229 19.84 -5.54 2.75
C LEU A 229 20.19 -7.02 2.86
N LEU A 230 19.27 -7.90 2.44
CA LEU A 230 19.47 -9.35 2.44
C LEU A 230 20.26 -9.87 1.23
N GLY A 231 20.66 -8.99 0.30
CA GLY A 231 21.37 -9.38 -0.92
C GLY A 231 20.53 -10.15 -1.93
N ILE A 232 19.19 -10.05 -1.84
CA ILE A 232 18.26 -10.76 -2.74
C ILE A 232 18.06 -9.98 -4.05
N THR A 233 18.12 -8.65 -4.00
CA THR A 233 17.91 -7.76 -5.15
C THR A 233 18.86 -6.57 -5.10
N ASP A 234 19.24 -6.06 -6.27
CA ASP A 234 19.78 -4.70 -6.37
C ASP A 234 18.66 -3.69 -6.13
N GLY A 235 18.93 -2.67 -5.33
CA GLY A 235 17.95 -1.64 -4.98
C GLY A 235 18.56 -0.24 -5.03
N PRO A 236 17.70 0.79 -5.04
CA PRO A 236 18.13 2.17 -5.20
C PRO A 236 18.69 2.79 -3.91
N VAL A 237 18.66 2.08 -2.78
CA VAL A 237 19.08 2.63 -1.49
C VAL A 237 20.59 2.54 -1.37
N ASP A 238 21.25 3.68 -1.22
CA ASP A 238 22.66 3.73 -0.87
C ASP A 238 22.82 3.60 0.66
N PHE A 239 23.29 2.44 1.12
CA PHE A 239 23.54 2.19 2.55
C PHE A 239 24.80 2.90 3.07
N GLY A 240 25.65 3.43 2.18
CA GLY A 240 26.82 4.23 2.55
C GLY A 240 26.48 5.67 2.94
N ASP A 241 25.33 6.19 2.50
CA ASP A 241 24.85 7.52 2.85
C ASP A 241 23.77 7.47 3.95
N THR A 242 24.18 7.76 5.17
CA THR A 242 23.29 7.76 6.34
C THR A 242 22.16 8.78 6.23
N GLN A 243 22.36 9.92 5.54
CA GLN A 243 21.32 10.93 5.39
C GLN A 243 20.23 10.46 4.43
N SER A 244 20.61 9.86 3.29
CA SER A 244 19.67 9.22 2.37
C SER A 244 18.90 8.09 3.04
N LEU A 245 19.57 7.26 3.84
CA LEU A 245 18.93 6.17 4.58
C LEU A 245 17.85 6.69 5.54
N VAL A 246 18.16 7.72 6.32
CA VAL A 246 17.21 8.33 7.27
C VAL A 246 16.06 8.98 6.52
N ALA A 247 16.31 9.65 5.40
CA ALA A 247 15.28 10.27 4.57
C ALA A 247 14.31 9.21 4.02
N VAL A 248 14.85 8.18 3.35
CA VAL A 248 14.08 7.07 2.77
C VAL A 248 13.29 6.35 3.87
N GLY A 249 13.96 5.97 4.96
CA GLY A 249 13.33 5.27 6.07
C GLY A 249 12.19 6.08 6.69
N THR A 250 12.41 7.36 6.98
CA THR A 250 11.40 8.23 7.62
C THR A 250 10.20 8.45 6.70
N VAL A 251 10.44 8.73 5.42
CA VAL A 251 9.36 9.00 4.45
C VAL A 251 8.51 7.76 4.23
N TYR A 252 9.11 6.63 3.86
CA TYR A 252 8.33 5.44 3.49
C TYR A 252 7.74 4.72 4.70
N LEU A 253 8.39 4.77 5.87
CA LEU A 253 7.78 4.29 7.11
C LEU A 253 6.59 5.16 7.51
N SER A 254 6.69 6.50 7.40
CA SER A 254 5.55 7.38 7.68
C SER A 254 4.37 7.10 6.74
N TRP A 255 4.64 6.83 5.47
CA TRP A 255 3.60 6.45 4.50
C TRP A 255 2.98 5.10 4.83
N LEU A 256 3.79 4.12 5.27
CA LEU A 256 3.27 2.83 5.71
C LEU A 256 2.33 3.00 6.90
N VAL A 257 2.79 3.68 7.95
CA VAL A 257 2.00 3.89 9.17
C VAL A 257 0.75 4.72 8.86
N PHE A 258 0.85 5.73 7.99
CA PHE A 258 -0.30 6.50 7.54
C PHE A 258 -1.30 5.61 6.80
N GLY A 259 -0.85 4.81 5.83
CA GLY A 259 -1.72 3.89 5.08
C GLY A 259 -2.40 2.87 5.99
N LEU A 260 -1.69 2.28 6.95
CA LEU A 260 -2.25 1.29 7.89
C LEU A 260 -3.26 1.91 8.85
N THR A 261 -2.95 3.08 9.42
CA THR A 261 -3.87 3.79 10.34
C THR A 261 -5.11 4.29 9.59
N LEU A 262 -4.95 4.83 8.38
CA LEU A 262 -6.05 5.24 7.51
C LEU A 262 -6.92 4.06 7.10
N GLY A 263 -6.33 2.93 6.70
CA GLY A 263 -7.06 1.71 6.37
C GLY A 263 -7.83 1.14 7.56
N GLY A 264 -7.22 1.17 8.75
CA GLY A 264 -7.88 0.82 10.00
C GLY A 264 -9.07 1.73 10.33
N ALA A 265 -8.89 3.05 10.21
CA ALA A 265 -9.96 4.04 10.39
C ALA A 265 -11.09 3.85 9.38
N THR A 266 -10.73 3.60 8.12
CA THR A 266 -11.68 3.34 7.02
C THR A 266 -12.52 2.10 7.29
N LEU A 267 -11.89 1.00 7.71
CA LEU A 267 -12.58 -0.22 8.11
C LEU A 267 -13.53 0.00 9.29
N ALA A 268 -13.10 0.80 10.27
CA ALA A 268 -13.89 1.09 11.45
C ALA A 268 -15.10 1.99 11.11
N PHE A 269 -14.91 3.03 10.30
CA PHE A 269 -15.98 3.87 9.76
C PHE A 269 -16.97 3.06 8.93
N GLN A 270 -16.48 2.21 8.00
CA GLN A 270 -17.31 1.38 7.14
C GLN A 270 -18.24 0.45 7.93
N ARG A 271 -17.78 -0.06 9.08
CA ARG A 271 -18.58 -0.89 10.00
C ARG A 271 -19.59 -0.04 10.78
N ALA A 272 -19.18 1.12 11.27
CA ALA A 272 -20.05 2.02 12.03
C ALA A 272 -21.18 2.62 11.19
N THR A 273 -20.99 2.76 9.88
CA THR A 273 -21.98 3.31 8.94
C THR A 273 -22.54 2.25 7.98
N GLY A 274 -22.41 0.96 8.31
CA GLY A 274 -23.01 -0.11 7.54
C GLY A 274 -24.54 -0.07 7.59
N PRO A 275 -25.25 -0.68 6.62
CA PRO A 275 -26.68 -0.90 6.76
C PRO A 275 -26.93 -1.66 8.06
N VAL A 276 -27.82 -1.14 8.91
CA VAL A 276 -28.42 -1.95 9.97
C VAL A 276 -29.35 -2.90 9.23
N ASP A 277 -29.02 -4.19 9.22
CA ASP A 277 -29.94 -5.22 8.71
C ASP A 277 -31.28 -5.02 9.44
N ARG A 278 -32.29 -4.55 8.71
CA ARG A 278 -33.68 -4.42 9.14
C ARG A 278 -34.48 -5.52 8.49
#